data_AF-A0A0Q4GM79-F1
#
_entry.id   AF-A0A0Q4GM79-F1
#
_cell.length_a   1.000
_cell.length_b   1.000
_cell.length_c   1.000
_cell.angle_alpha   90.00
_cell.angle_beta   90.00
_cell.angle_gamma   90.00
#
_symmetry.space_group_name_H-M   'P 1'
#
loop_
_entity.id
_entity.type
_entity.pdbx_description
1 polymer ?
#
loop_
_entity_poly.entity_id
_entity_poly.type
_entity_poly.pdbx_seq_one_letter_code
_entity_poly.pdbx_strand_id
1 'polypeptide(L)'
;MKKKILSLLMIFLITCICSKGTKAQQNQNLNISFLLDLSDRIDPKKNPGLYQRDLQYIKSVEKLFVKHIKRKKMLLLKDQMQVFFNPIPEIQDIELLSQQLKVDFNPKSSKNDFLNLDKVYNDKPVKIYQYAIKDGNYIGSDIWRFFKNNVQQYCIKPDHRNILVILTDGYMYHKNSKIVIKGKSSFITPEFLAQKKLNTANYLAVMKKSNLGFISFPYNLKELEIMVLGINPSIQSPYEEDVIKQYWSDWFKAMKVKRFELRTTDLASSVEAVISNFMK
;
A
#
# COMPACT_ATOMS: atom_id res chain seq x y z
N MET A 1 -38.14 31.71 -54.38
CA MET A 1 -38.74 30.56 -53.67
C MET A 1 -37.71 29.95 -52.72
N LYS A 2 -38.04 29.92 -51.41
CA LYS A 2 -37.67 28.93 -50.36
C LYS A 2 -36.28 28.25 -50.47
N LYS A 3 -35.30 28.59 -49.61
CA LYS A 3 -34.99 28.04 -48.25
C LYS A 3 -34.03 26.84 -48.26
N LYS A 4 -33.02 26.92 -47.36
CA LYS A 4 -32.05 25.89 -46.87
C LYS A 4 -30.89 25.64 -47.85
N ILE A 5 -29.62 25.73 -47.46
CA ILE A 5 -28.96 24.93 -46.42
C ILE A 5 -27.94 25.78 -45.66
N LEU A 6 -28.09 25.73 -44.34
CA LEU A 6 -27.22 26.24 -43.29
C LEU A 6 -26.16 25.16 -42.97
N SER A 7 -25.00 25.61 -42.49
CA SER A 7 -24.04 24.84 -41.68
C SER A 7 -23.07 23.90 -42.41
N LEU A 8 -21.87 24.40 -42.72
CA LEU A 8 -20.63 23.66 -42.41
C LEU A 8 -19.44 24.63 -42.33
N LEU A 9 -19.31 25.31 -41.20
CA LEU A 9 -18.11 26.10 -40.91
C LEU A 9 -17.72 25.88 -39.45
N MET A 10 -17.18 24.70 -39.17
CA MET A 10 -16.41 24.44 -37.97
C MET A 10 -15.66 23.12 -38.10
N ILE A 11 -14.47 23.09 -37.48
CA ILE A 11 -13.61 21.93 -37.23
C ILE A 11 -12.54 21.71 -38.30
N PHE A 12 -11.37 22.32 -38.10
CA PHE A 12 -10.10 21.60 -37.97
C PHE A 12 -9.04 22.52 -37.31
N LEU A 13 -9.29 22.88 -36.05
CA LEU A 13 -8.21 23.28 -35.14
C LEU A 13 -7.87 22.03 -34.32
N ILE A 14 -6.96 21.20 -34.85
CA ILE A 14 -6.30 20.16 -34.07
C ILE A 14 -5.44 20.90 -33.06
N THR A 15 -5.97 21.08 -31.85
CA THR A 15 -5.15 21.46 -30.71
C THR A 15 -4.19 20.33 -30.44
N CYS A 16 -2.91 20.63 -30.60
CA CYS A 16 -1.81 19.83 -30.07
C CYS A 16 -2.01 19.69 -28.56
N ILE A 17 -2.63 18.60 -28.10
CA ILE A 17 -2.58 18.17 -26.71
C ILE A 17 -1.16 17.67 -26.47
N CYS A 18 -0.23 18.60 -26.28
CA CYS A 18 1.05 18.29 -25.68
C CYS A 18 0.76 17.67 -24.30
N SER A 19 1.13 16.40 -24.15
CA SER A 19 1.14 15.66 -22.90
C SER A 19 2.02 16.35 -21.85
N LYS A 20 1.46 17.36 -21.16
CA LYS A 20 2.10 18.01 -20.00
C LYS A 20 2.07 17.13 -18.73
N GLY A 21 1.57 15.89 -18.83
CA GLY A 21 1.39 14.96 -17.71
C GLY A 21 2.67 14.32 -17.15
N THR A 22 3.83 14.42 -17.80
CA THR A 22 5.03 13.65 -17.39
C THR A 22 6.08 14.45 -16.61
N LYS A 23 6.28 15.75 -16.89
CA LYS A 23 7.28 16.57 -16.18
C LYS A 23 6.83 17.07 -14.82
N ALA A 24 5.54 17.41 -14.66
CA ALA A 24 5.01 17.94 -13.41
C ALA A 24 4.96 16.86 -12.30
N GLN A 25 4.58 15.62 -12.65
CA GLN A 25 4.53 14.50 -11.71
C GLN A 25 5.94 14.04 -11.27
N GLN A 26 6.96 14.16 -12.13
CA GLN A 26 8.34 13.81 -11.77
C GLN A 26 8.98 14.73 -10.73
N ASN A 27 8.47 15.97 -10.57
CA ASN A 27 9.02 16.95 -9.63
C ASN A 27 8.20 17.10 -8.35
N GLN A 28 7.05 16.43 -8.23
CA GLN A 28 6.22 16.46 -7.02
C GLN A 28 6.95 15.80 -5.85
N ASN A 29 6.85 16.38 -4.63
CA ASN A 29 7.41 15.77 -3.43
C ASN A 29 6.69 14.46 -3.09
N LEU A 30 7.44 13.43 -2.71
CA LEU A 30 6.90 12.16 -2.29
C LEU A 30 6.66 12.14 -0.78
N ASN A 31 5.52 11.58 -0.38
CA ASN A 31 5.26 11.13 0.98
C ASN A 31 5.00 9.63 0.92
N ILE A 32 5.98 8.82 1.34
CA ILE A 32 5.87 7.36 1.34
C ILE A 32 5.67 6.86 2.76
N SER A 33 4.61 6.09 2.97
CA SER A 33 4.31 5.41 4.22
C SER A 33 4.36 3.90 4.00
N PHE A 34 4.99 3.16 4.88
CA PHE A 34 4.84 1.71 4.97
C PHE A 34 3.93 1.35 6.14
N LEU A 35 3.09 0.34 5.97
CA LEU A 35 2.41 -0.35 7.05
C LEU A 35 2.84 -1.80 7.03
N LEU A 36 3.56 -2.23 8.08
CA LEU A 36 4.09 -3.58 8.18
C LEU A 36 3.13 -4.49 8.93
N ASP A 37 2.94 -5.70 8.39
CA ASP A 37 2.20 -6.77 9.03
C ASP A 37 3.14 -7.75 9.74
N LEU A 38 3.14 -7.64 11.07
CA LEU A 38 3.94 -8.47 11.99
C LEU A 38 3.11 -9.63 12.56
N SER A 39 2.11 -10.11 11.82
CA SER A 39 1.40 -11.37 12.12
C SER A 39 2.32 -12.57 11.91
N ASP A 40 1.82 -13.77 12.20
CA ASP A 40 2.50 -15.03 11.98
C ASP A 40 2.86 -15.31 10.50
N ARG A 41 2.45 -14.43 9.56
CA ARG A 41 2.96 -14.40 8.18
C ARG A 41 4.49 -14.25 8.11
N ILE A 42 5.11 -13.61 9.10
CA ILE A 42 6.58 -13.42 9.11
C ILE A 42 7.33 -14.59 9.76
N ASP A 43 6.62 -15.57 10.33
CA ASP A 43 7.23 -16.74 10.94
C ASP A 43 7.95 -17.58 9.87
N PRO A 44 9.28 -17.73 9.93
CA PRO A 44 10.02 -18.52 8.94
C PRO A 44 9.70 -20.02 8.97
N LYS A 45 9.15 -20.56 10.08
CA LYS A 45 8.72 -21.95 10.17
C LYS A 45 7.41 -22.18 9.45
N LYS A 46 6.46 -21.26 9.60
CA LYS A 46 5.13 -21.35 8.96
C LYS A 46 5.18 -20.88 7.50
N ASN A 47 5.96 -19.83 7.25
CA ASN A 47 5.98 -19.08 6.00
C ASN A 47 7.42 -18.81 5.54
N PRO A 48 8.16 -19.84 5.08
CA PRO A 48 9.56 -19.69 4.70
C PRO A 48 9.78 -18.62 3.63
N GLY A 49 10.66 -17.66 3.91
CA GLY A 49 11.08 -16.65 2.94
C GLY A 49 10.19 -15.40 2.85
N LEU A 50 9.02 -15.35 3.48
CA LEU A 50 8.09 -14.21 3.29
C LEU A 50 8.64 -12.89 3.85
N TYR A 51 9.16 -12.88 5.08
CA TYR A 51 9.71 -11.65 5.64
C TYR A 51 10.96 -11.17 4.85
N GLN A 52 11.74 -12.09 4.27
CA GLN A 52 12.87 -11.72 3.40
C GLN A 52 12.39 -11.05 2.10
N ARG A 53 11.26 -11.48 1.55
CA ARG A 53 10.63 -10.82 0.40
C ARG A 53 10.13 -9.43 0.76
N ASP A 54 9.54 -9.25 1.95
CA ASP A 54 9.15 -7.92 2.43
C ASP A 54 10.34 -6.97 2.54
N LEU A 55 11.48 -7.45 3.08
CA LEU A 55 12.73 -6.69 3.13
C LEU A 55 13.21 -6.28 1.73
N GLN A 56 13.06 -7.15 0.73
CA GLN A 56 13.38 -6.82 -0.66
C GLN A 56 12.44 -5.74 -1.19
N TYR A 57 11.13 -5.83 -0.95
CA TYR A 57 10.17 -4.80 -1.38
C TYR A 57 10.47 -3.43 -0.76
N ILE A 58 10.78 -3.39 0.54
CA ILE A 58 11.19 -2.16 1.24
C ILE A 58 12.42 -1.56 0.56
N LYS A 59 13.44 -2.40 0.28
CA LYS A 59 14.66 -1.97 -0.40
C LYS A 59 14.41 -1.46 -1.81
N SER A 60 13.49 -2.07 -2.56
CA SER A 60 13.17 -1.62 -3.92
C SER A 60 12.48 -0.26 -3.92
N VAL A 61 11.53 -0.03 -3.00
CA VAL A 61 10.88 1.27 -2.82
C VAL A 61 11.89 2.34 -2.37
N GLU A 62 12.75 2.00 -1.41
CA GLU A 62 13.80 2.89 -0.91
C GLU A 62 14.75 3.35 -2.03
N LYS A 63 15.27 2.41 -2.85
CA LYS A 63 16.12 2.75 -4.00
C LYS A 63 15.44 3.71 -4.97
N LEU A 64 14.13 3.51 -5.22
CA LEU A 64 13.35 4.38 -6.10
C LEU A 64 13.13 5.76 -5.49
N PHE A 65 12.91 5.83 -4.17
CA PHE A 65 12.84 7.07 -3.41
C PHE A 65 14.18 7.83 -3.47
N VAL A 66 15.31 7.17 -3.22
CA VAL A 66 16.65 7.75 -3.37
C VAL A 66 16.87 8.29 -4.79
N LYS A 67 16.49 7.53 -5.81
CA LYS A 67 16.58 7.97 -7.20
C LYS A 67 15.69 9.18 -7.47
N HIS A 68 14.52 9.27 -6.85
CA HIS A 68 13.64 10.43 -6.95
C HIS A 68 14.30 11.68 -6.33
N ILE A 69 14.71 11.62 -5.07
CA ILE A 69 15.28 12.77 -4.37
C ILE A 69 16.60 13.25 -4.99
N LYS A 70 17.47 12.34 -5.46
CA LYS A 70 18.75 12.70 -6.12
C LYS A 70 18.58 13.44 -7.45
N ARG A 71 17.42 13.34 -8.11
CA ARG A 71 17.12 14.08 -9.34
C ARG A 71 16.64 15.51 -9.08
N LYS A 72 16.26 15.83 -7.85
CA LYS A 72 15.71 17.14 -7.48
C LYS A 72 16.81 18.07 -6.98
N LYS A 73 16.60 19.37 -7.19
CA LYS A 73 17.46 20.40 -6.59
C LYS A 73 17.25 20.40 -5.08
N MET A 74 18.33 20.48 -4.30
CA MET A 74 18.30 20.48 -2.82
C MET A 74 17.28 21.46 -2.24
N LEU A 75 17.22 22.68 -2.78
CA LEU A 75 16.29 23.74 -2.34
C LEU A 75 14.80 23.40 -2.51
N LEU A 76 14.46 22.38 -3.32
CA LEU A 76 13.10 21.96 -3.61
C LEU A 76 12.68 20.69 -2.84
N LEU A 77 13.59 20.09 -2.07
CA LEU A 77 13.29 18.86 -1.33
C LEU A 77 12.28 19.15 -0.22
N LYS A 78 11.23 18.34 -0.17
CA LYS A 78 10.30 18.21 0.97
C LYS A 78 9.84 16.76 1.11
N ASP A 79 10.62 15.82 0.59
CA ASP A 79 10.24 14.42 0.47
C ASP A 79 10.38 13.68 1.79
N GLN A 80 9.51 12.72 2.08
CA GLN A 80 9.60 11.90 3.28
C GLN A 80 9.29 10.43 3.03
N MET A 81 9.83 9.59 3.90
CA MET A 81 9.55 8.15 3.95
C MET A 81 9.47 7.70 5.41
N GLN A 82 8.42 6.95 5.76
CA GLN A 82 8.18 6.51 7.13
C GLN A 82 7.59 5.10 7.19
N VAL A 83 7.90 4.36 8.25
CA VAL A 83 7.32 3.04 8.56
C VAL A 83 6.38 3.14 9.76
N PHE A 84 5.20 2.51 9.65
CA PHE A 84 4.20 2.41 10.70
C PHE A 84 3.93 0.96 11.09
N PHE A 85 3.52 0.80 12.33
CA PHE A 85 3.05 -0.44 12.94
C PHE A 85 1.71 -0.17 13.62
N ASN A 86 0.76 -1.09 13.49
CA ASN A 86 -0.49 -0.98 14.21
C ASN A 86 -1.03 -2.38 14.54
N PRO A 87 -0.99 -2.85 15.80
CA PRO A 87 -0.50 -2.13 16.98
C PRO A 87 1.02 -1.93 16.98
N ILE A 88 1.52 -1.11 17.89
CA ILE A 88 2.96 -0.95 18.10
C ILE A 88 3.48 -2.24 18.73
N PRO A 89 4.52 -2.90 18.18
CA PRO A 89 5.07 -4.12 18.75
C PRO A 89 5.82 -3.84 20.05
N GLU A 90 5.71 -4.75 21.01
CA GLU A 90 6.42 -4.68 22.30
C GLU A 90 7.87 -5.17 22.14
N ILE A 91 8.62 -4.49 21.27
CA ILE A 91 10.02 -4.78 20.96
C ILE A 91 10.92 -3.74 21.63
N GLN A 92 12.09 -4.18 22.10
CA GLN A 92 13.11 -3.29 22.64
C GLN A 92 13.46 -2.17 21.65
N ASP A 93 13.51 -0.94 22.14
CA ASP A 93 13.85 0.26 21.37
C ASP A 93 12.91 0.55 20.18
N ILE A 94 11.67 0.05 20.18
CA ILE A 94 10.71 0.27 19.07
C ILE A 94 10.49 1.76 18.76
N GLU A 95 10.48 2.62 19.78
CA GLU A 95 10.36 4.07 19.59
C GLU A 95 11.57 4.64 18.84
N LEU A 96 12.78 4.26 19.22
CA LEU A 96 14.01 4.68 18.55
C LEU A 96 14.07 4.14 17.12
N LEU A 97 13.70 2.87 16.91
CA LEU A 97 13.64 2.26 15.58
C LEU A 97 12.61 2.98 14.68
N SER A 98 11.43 3.30 15.23
CA SER A 98 10.37 4.04 14.54
C SER A 98 10.81 5.46 14.17
N GLN A 99 11.49 6.16 15.08
CA GLN A 99 12.07 7.48 14.81
C GLN A 99 13.13 7.42 13.72
N GLN A 100 14.02 6.42 13.74
CA GLN A 100 15.05 6.24 12.71
C GLN A 100 14.45 5.90 11.35
N LEU A 101 13.34 5.16 11.31
CA LEU A 101 12.61 4.83 10.09
C LEU A 101 11.76 5.98 9.57
N LYS A 102 11.65 7.09 10.29
CA LYS A 102 11.06 8.33 9.80
C LYS A 102 12.17 9.24 9.26
N VAL A 103 12.25 9.36 7.94
CA VAL A 103 13.22 10.22 7.27
C VAL A 103 12.51 11.35 6.51
N ASP A 104 13.08 12.54 6.61
CA ASP A 104 12.61 13.74 5.93
C ASP A 104 13.80 14.39 5.18
N PHE A 105 13.62 14.67 3.88
CA PHE A 105 14.59 15.36 3.04
C PHE A 105 14.09 16.77 2.72
N ASN A 106 14.88 17.76 3.11
CA ASN A 106 14.55 19.18 2.99
C ASN A 106 15.80 20.01 2.58
N PRO A 107 15.68 21.34 2.38
CA PRO A 107 16.83 22.14 1.93
C PRO A 107 18.03 22.16 2.90
N LYS A 108 17.84 21.74 4.15
CA LYS A 108 18.89 21.62 5.16
C LYS A 108 19.52 20.22 5.22
N SER A 109 19.00 19.25 4.46
CA SER A 109 19.55 17.89 4.43
C SER A 109 20.99 17.90 3.90
N SER A 110 21.83 17.08 4.53
CA SER A 110 23.24 16.92 4.19
C SER A 110 23.44 15.76 3.21
N LYS A 111 24.59 15.70 2.54
CA LYS A 111 24.97 14.52 1.73
C LYS A 111 24.98 13.23 2.56
N ASN A 112 25.33 13.32 3.84
CA ASN A 112 25.38 12.17 4.74
C ASN A 112 23.98 11.61 5.01
N ASP A 113 22.93 12.43 4.98
CA ASP A 113 21.54 11.95 5.18
C ASP A 113 21.13 10.99 4.05
N PHE A 114 21.56 11.27 2.82
CA PHE A 114 21.31 10.37 1.68
C PHE A 114 22.06 9.05 1.80
N LEU A 115 23.30 9.08 2.29
CA LEU A 115 24.11 7.87 2.48
C LEU A 115 23.61 7.02 3.65
N ASN A 116 23.11 7.69 4.70
CA ASN A 116 22.55 7.03 5.87
C ASN A 116 21.20 6.37 5.59
N LEU A 117 20.46 6.83 4.59
CA LEU A 117 19.16 6.25 4.26
C LEU A 117 19.26 4.78 3.88
N ASP A 118 20.19 4.44 2.99
CA ASP A 118 20.50 3.07 2.59
C ASP A 118 20.78 2.20 3.83
N LYS A 119 21.61 2.70 4.75
CA LYS A 119 21.94 1.99 6.00
C LYS A 119 20.72 1.77 6.88
N VAL A 120 19.92 2.82 7.09
CA VAL A 120 18.71 2.75 7.93
C VAL A 120 17.73 1.72 7.39
N TYR A 121 17.40 1.77 6.10
CA TYR A 121 16.37 0.90 5.53
C TYR A 121 16.86 -0.51 5.19
N ASN A 122 18.17 -0.75 5.10
CA ASN A 122 18.71 -2.12 5.06
C ASN A 122 18.83 -2.76 6.45
N ASP A 123 19.05 -1.97 7.53
CA ASP A 123 19.32 -2.52 8.86
C ASP A 123 18.08 -2.56 9.76
N LYS A 124 17.31 -1.47 9.85
CA LYS A 124 16.27 -1.32 10.88
C LYS A 124 15.05 -2.23 10.65
N PRO A 125 14.51 -2.38 9.43
CA PRO A 125 13.42 -3.32 9.18
C PRO A 125 13.83 -4.76 9.49
N VAL A 126 15.10 -5.14 9.21
CA VAL A 126 15.64 -6.47 9.54
C VAL A 126 15.58 -6.71 11.05
N LYS A 127 16.03 -5.74 11.86
CA LYS A 127 15.98 -5.84 13.33
C LYS A 127 14.55 -6.03 13.83
N ILE A 128 13.60 -5.25 13.31
CA ILE A 128 12.20 -5.34 13.72
C ILE A 128 11.62 -6.72 13.43
N TYR A 129 11.84 -7.26 12.21
CA TYR A 129 11.42 -8.62 11.90
C TYR A 129 12.10 -9.66 12.78
N GLN A 130 13.42 -9.56 12.98
CA GLN A 130 14.17 -10.48 13.82
C GLN A 130 13.67 -10.48 15.27
N TYR A 131 13.38 -9.30 15.84
CA TYR A 131 12.82 -9.20 17.18
C TYR A 131 11.42 -9.79 17.26
N ALA A 132 10.53 -9.48 16.31
CA ALA A 132 9.18 -10.03 16.27
C ALA A 132 9.18 -11.57 16.11
N ILE A 133 10.05 -12.11 15.25
CA ILE A 133 10.23 -13.55 15.06
C ILE A 133 10.80 -14.21 16.32
N LYS A 134 11.77 -13.57 16.98
CA LYS A 134 12.38 -14.09 18.21
C LYS A 134 11.39 -14.11 19.37
N ASP A 135 10.57 -13.06 19.50
CA ASP A 135 9.52 -12.98 20.51
C ASP A 135 8.43 -14.02 20.29
N GLY A 136 8.06 -14.26 19.03
CA GLY A 136 7.07 -15.28 18.64
C GLY A 136 5.62 -14.92 19.00
N ASN A 137 5.39 -13.82 19.73
CA ASN A 137 4.04 -13.29 19.97
C ASN A 137 3.68 -12.32 18.84
N TYR A 138 3.31 -12.89 17.70
CA TYR A 138 2.92 -12.13 16.52
C TYR A 138 1.68 -11.26 16.78
N ILE A 139 1.91 -9.98 17.04
CA ILE A 139 0.86 -8.99 17.35
C ILE A 139 -0.07 -8.69 16.16
N GLY A 140 0.37 -9.01 14.93
CA GLY A 140 -0.40 -8.80 13.72
C GLY A 140 -0.32 -7.39 13.15
N SER A 141 -1.27 -7.08 12.27
CA SER A 141 -1.54 -5.72 11.82
C SER A 141 -3.03 -5.45 11.70
N ASP A 142 -3.52 -4.57 12.56
CA ASP A 142 -4.89 -4.07 12.55
C ASP A 142 -5.03 -2.99 11.48
N ILE A 143 -4.89 -3.41 10.21
CA ILE A 143 -4.96 -2.52 9.04
C ILE A 143 -6.32 -1.82 8.99
N TRP A 144 -7.40 -2.54 9.31
CA TRP A 144 -8.73 -1.95 9.34
C TRP A 144 -8.82 -0.77 10.32
N ARG A 145 -8.33 -0.93 11.55
CA ARG A 145 -8.31 0.15 12.56
C ARG A 145 -7.31 1.25 12.21
N PHE A 146 -6.18 0.91 11.58
CA PHE A 146 -5.23 1.92 11.08
C PHE A 146 -5.92 2.84 10.06
N PHE A 147 -6.69 2.28 9.14
CA PHE A 147 -7.50 3.09 8.23
C PHE A 147 -8.51 3.91 9.02
N LYS A 148 -9.26 3.32 9.96
CA LYS A 148 -10.25 4.05 10.76
C LYS A 148 -9.67 5.30 11.43
N ASN A 149 -8.50 5.19 12.04
CA ASN A 149 -8.01 6.17 13.02
C ASN A 149 -6.82 7.01 12.52
N ASN A 150 -6.02 6.50 11.60
CA ASN A 150 -4.66 7.01 11.37
C ASN A 150 -4.36 7.40 9.92
N VAL A 151 -4.92 6.69 8.92
CA VAL A 151 -4.48 6.80 7.52
C VAL A 151 -4.53 8.23 6.96
N GLN A 152 -5.58 9.00 7.27
CA GLN A 152 -5.70 10.37 6.77
C GLN A 152 -4.64 11.29 7.38
N GLN A 153 -4.39 11.18 8.68
CA GLN A 153 -3.46 12.05 9.37
C GLN A 153 -2.00 11.67 9.10
N TYR A 154 -1.70 10.38 9.00
CA TYR A 154 -0.32 9.88 8.94
C TYR A 154 0.17 9.72 7.51
N CYS A 155 -0.70 9.35 6.57
CA CYS A 155 -0.31 9.00 5.21
C CYS A 155 -0.64 10.07 4.17
N ILE A 156 -1.35 11.15 4.51
CA ILE A 156 -1.70 12.22 3.56
C ILE A 156 -1.08 13.54 4.00
N LYS A 157 -0.09 14.01 3.23
CA LYS A 157 0.47 15.35 3.33
C LYS A 157 -0.03 16.22 2.15
N PRO A 158 -0.47 17.47 2.41
CA PRO A 158 -0.79 18.43 1.37
C PRO A 158 0.40 18.65 0.42
N ASP A 159 0.15 18.88 -0.86
CA ASP A 159 1.16 19.14 -1.90
C ASP A 159 2.17 18.01 -2.15
N HIS A 160 1.90 16.81 -1.63
CA HIS A 160 2.71 15.62 -1.85
C HIS A 160 1.95 14.61 -2.70
N ARG A 161 2.71 13.79 -3.43
CA ARG A 161 2.20 12.52 -3.92
C ARG A 161 2.28 11.52 -2.77
N ASN A 162 1.14 11.17 -2.22
CA ASN A 162 1.03 10.28 -1.06
C ASN A 162 0.95 8.82 -1.52
N ILE A 163 1.86 7.99 -1.05
CA ILE A 163 1.95 6.57 -1.39
C ILE A 163 1.97 5.78 -0.07
N LEU A 164 1.01 4.89 0.12
CA LEU A 164 1.00 3.91 1.20
C LEU A 164 1.33 2.52 0.65
N VAL A 165 2.39 1.91 1.16
CA VAL A 165 2.79 0.53 0.87
C VAL A 165 2.40 -0.34 2.07
N ILE A 166 1.51 -1.30 1.85
CA ILE A 166 1.06 -2.25 2.87
C ILE A 166 1.71 -3.59 2.57
N LEU A 167 2.49 -4.12 3.51
CA LEU A 167 3.09 -5.46 3.40
C LEU A 167 2.25 -6.41 4.25
N THR A 168 1.57 -7.35 3.60
CA THR A 168 0.65 -8.30 4.25
C THR A 168 0.43 -9.51 3.35
N ASP A 169 -0.02 -10.63 3.91
CA ASP A 169 -0.45 -11.81 3.15
C ASP A 169 -1.85 -11.63 2.53
N GLY A 170 -2.50 -10.50 2.80
CA GLY A 170 -3.79 -10.12 2.24
C GLY A 170 -4.98 -10.41 3.15
N TYR A 171 -4.78 -11.15 4.24
CA TYR A 171 -5.83 -11.39 5.23
C TYR A 171 -5.88 -10.24 6.22
N MET A 172 -6.82 -9.31 6.01
CA MET A 172 -7.09 -8.26 7.00
C MET A 172 -7.61 -8.92 8.27
N TYR A 173 -6.82 -8.98 9.34
CA TYR A 173 -7.25 -9.60 10.60
C TYR A 173 -6.52 -9.02 11.81
N HIS A 174 -7.29 -8.75 12.86
CA HIS A 174 -6.75 -8.53 14.20
C HIS A 174 -7.77 -8.93 15.24
N LYS A 175 -7.34 -9.61 16.32
CA LYS A 175 -8.22 -10.19 17.34
C LYS A 175 -9.21 -9.19 17.94
N ASN A 176 -8.79 -7.94 18.11
CA ASN A 176 -9.60 -6.88 18.72
C ASN A 176 -10.48 -6.12 17.72
N SER A 177 -10.40 -6.43 16.42
CA SER A 177 -11.15 -5.76 15.35
C SER A 177 -11.95 -6.76 14.53
N LYS A 178 -12.66 -7.67 15.20
CA LYS A 178 -13.57 -8.63 14.57
C LYS A 178 -15.01 -8.14 14.64
N ILE A 179 -15.46 -7.47 13.58
CA ILE A 179 -16.78 -6.86 13.48
C ILE A 179 -17.45 -7.35 12.19
N VAL A 180 -18.74 -7.66 12.25
CA VAL A 180 -19.57 -7.97 11.09
C VAL A 180 -20.87 -7.16 11.17
N ILE A 181 -21.19 -6.40 10.13
CA ILE A 181 -22.39 -5.56 10.05
C ILE A 181 -23.00 -5.72 8.66
N LYS A 182 -24.24 -6.24 8.61
CA LYS A 182 -25.03 -6.35 7.36
C LYS A 182 -24.26 -7.00 6.19
N GLY A 183 -23.53 -8.07 6.48
CA GLY A 183 -22.71 -8.81 5.49
C GLY A 183 -21.26 -8.32 5.34
N LYS A 184 -20.97 -7.07 5.71
CA LYS A 184 -19.61 -6.51 5.68
C LYS A 184 -18.83 -6.90 6.93
N SER A 185 -17.53 -7.08 6.81
CA SER A 185 -16.63 -7.42 7.92
C SER A 185 -15.46 -6.45 8.04
N SER A 186 -14.87 -6.31 9.22
CA SER A 186 -13.58 -5.63 9.40
C SER A 186 -12.38 -6.58 9.21
N PHE A 187 -12.65 -7.84 8.87
CA PHE A 187 -11.65 -8.88 8.74
C PHE A 187 -12.02 -9.93 7.69
N ILE A 188 -11.01 -10.66 7.21
CA ILE A 188 -11.15 -11.93 6.49
C ILE A 188 -10.03 -12.87 6.95
N THR A 189 -10.33 -14.16 7.01
CA THR A 189 -9.38 -15.27 7.23
C THR A 189 -9.77 -16.41 6.31
N PRO A 190 -8.90 -17.40 6.04
CA PRO A 190 -9.27 -18.58 5.24
C PRO A 190 -10.56 -19.25 5.74
N GLU A 191 -10.71 -19.40 7.06
CA GLU A 191 -11.88 -20.02 7.68
C GLU A 191 -13.15 -19.19 7.44
N PHE A 192 -13.05 -17.86 7.53
CA PHE A 192 -14.18 -16.98 7.24
C PHE A 192 -14.58 -17.07 5.76
N LEU A 193 -13.62 -17.06 4.84
CA LEU A 193 -13.90 -17.17 3.41
C LEU A 193 -14.57 -18.52 3.06
N ALA A 194 -14.08 -19.62 3.64
CA ALA A 194 -14.66 -20.94 3.51
C ALA A 194 -16.10 -21.00 4.09
N GLN A 195 -16.31 -20.45 5.30
CA GLN A 195 -17.64 -20.38 5.92
C GLN A 195 -18.65 -19.60 5.06
N LYS A 196 -18.19 -18.56 4.35
CA LYS A 196 -19.01 -17.77 3.41
C LYS A 196 -19.14 -18.41 2.03
N LYS A 197 -18.60 -19.61 1.80
CA LYS A 197 -18.63 -20.33 0.52
C LYS A 197 -17.99 -19.54 -0.63
N LEU A 198 -16.93 -18.79 -0.32
CA LEU A 198 -16.18 -17.99 -1.29
C LEU A 198 -15.05 -18.78 -1.96
N ASN A 199 -14.92 -20.06 -1.67
CA ASN A 199 -13.95 -20.99 -2.25
C ASN A 199 -14.46 -21.69 -3.52
N THR A 200 -15.38 -21.06 -4.27
CA THR A 200 -15.98 -21.63 -5.48
C THR A 200 -16.01 -20.60 -6.61
N ALA A 201 -16.14 -21.05 -7.86
CA ALA A 201 -16.24 -20.17 -9.03
C ALA A 201 -17.38 -19.13 -8.93
N ASN A 202 -18.41 -19.42 -8.13
CA ASN A 202 -19.56 -18.54 -7.96
C ASN A 202 -19.37 -17.46 -6.87
N TYR A 203 -18.14 -17.27 -6.36
CA TYR A 203 -17.86 -16.38 -5.23
C TYR A 203 -18.39 -14.95 -5.46
N LEU A 204 -18.30 -14.41 -6.69
CA LEU A 204 -18.80 -13.06 -7.01
C LEU A 204 -20.32 -12.92 -6.78
N ALA A 205 -21.11 -13.92 -7.19
CA ALA A 205 -22.55 -13.90 -6.98
C ALA A 205 -22.89 -14.02 -5.49
N VAL A 206 -22.15 -14.85 -4.76
CA VAL A 206 -22.29 -14.98 -3.29
C VAL A 206 -21.95 -13.67 -2.60
N MET A 207 -20.84 -13.03 -2.95
CA MET A 207 -20.44 -11.72 -2.40
C MET A 207 -21.52 -10.66 -2.64
N LYS A 208 -22.06 -10.58 -3.86
CA LYS A 208 -23.13 -9.63 -4.19
C LYS A 208 -24.42 -9.93 -3.43
N LYS A 209 -24.89 -11.19 -3.45
CA LYS A 209 -26.14 -11.61 -2.80
C LYS A 209 -26.11 -11.38 -1.29
N SER A 210 -24.98 -11.64 -0.66
CA SER A 210 -24.81 -11.51 0.80
C SER A 210 -24.18 -10.20 1.24
N ASN A 211 -24.01 -9.23 0.33
CA ASN A 211 -23.39 -7.93 0.58
C ASN A 211 -22.03 -8.04 1.30
N LEU A 212 -21.21 -8.99 0.88
CA LEU A 212 -19.89 -9.23 1.48
C LEU A 212 -18.87 -8.18 1.04
N GLY A 213 -17.84 -7.98 1.83
CA GLY A 213 -16.79 -6.99 1.62
C GLY A 213 -16.33 -6.36 2.93
N PHE A 214 -15.33 -5.50 2.88
CA PHE A 214 -14.89 -4.81 4.09
C PHE A 214 -15.85 -3.67 4.51
N ILE A 215 -15.94 -3.42 5.81
CA ILE A 215 -16.59 -2.22 6.35
C ILE A 215 -15.73 -1.01 5.97
N SER A 216 -16.25 -0.16 5.09
CA SER A 216 -15.60 1.08 4.65
C SER A 216 -15.91 2.25 5.57
N PHE A 217 -15.13 3.32 5.41
CA PHE A 217 -15.30 4.57 6.17
C PHE A 217 -15.82 5.68 5.25
N PRO A 218 -16.51 6.69 5.80
CA PRO A 218 -17.18 7.72 4.99
C PRO A 218 -16.23 8.78 4.40
N TYR A 219 -14.93 8.71 4.68
CA TYR A 219 -13.95 9.69 4.21
C TYR A 219 -13.42 9.37 2.80
N ASN A 220 -12.79 10.36 2.18
CA ASN A 220 -12.29 10.32 0.81
C ASN A 220 -10.76 10.29 0.77
N LEU A 221 -10.18 9.27 0.13
CA LEU A 221 -8.74 9.05 -0.01
C LEU A 221 -8.21 9.35 -1.42
N LYS A 222 -8.83 10.28 -2.17
CA LYS A 222 -8.44 10.65 -3.54
C LYS A 222 -7.02 11.19 -3.70
N GLU A 223 -6.38 11.59 -2.62
CA GLU A 223 -4.98 12.07 -2.60
C GLU A 223 -3.98 10.95 -2.28
N LEU A 224 -4.46 9.73 -1.98
CA LEU A 224 -3.65 8.58 -1.57
C LEU A 224 -3.58 7.53 -2.68
N GLU A 225 -2.37 7.08 -2.98
CA GLU A 225 -2.07 5.93 -3.83
C GLU A 225 -1.66 4.76 -2.94
N ILE A 226 -2.10 3.54 -3.22
CA ILE A 226 -1.84 2.38 -2.33
C ILE A 226 -1.24 1.21 -3.09
N MET A 227 -0.22 0.58 -2.54
CA MET A 227 0.28 -0.72 -2.99
C MET A 227 0.12 -1.73 -1.87
N VAL A 228 -0.56 -2.84 -2.13
CA VAL A 228 -0.57 -4.00 -1.24
C VAL A 228 0.35 -5.04 -1.85
N LEU A 229 1.43 -5.38 -1.13
CA LEU A 229 2.45 -6.31 -1.59
C LEU A 229 2.53 -7.52 -0.66
N GLY A 230 2.88 -8.66 -1.25
CA GLY A 230 3.10 -9.89 -0.49
C GLY A 230 1.85 -10.71 -0.24
N ILE A 231 0.76 -10.46 -0.99
CA ILE A 231 -0.48 -11.25 -0.86
C ILE A 231 -0.13 -12.73 -1.06
N ASN A 232 -0.49 -13.58 -0.11
CA ASN A 232 -0.11 -14.98 -0.06
C ASN A 232 -1.35 -15.80 0.32
N PRO A 233 -2.26 -16.01 -0.64
CA PRO A 233 -3.51 -16.72 -0.39
C PRO A 233 -3.24 -18.18 -0.03
N SER A 234 -4.13 -18.78 0.74
CA SER A 234 -4.09 -20.21 1.03
C SER A 234 -4.21 -21.03 -0.26
N ILE A 235 -3.38 -22.07 -0.35
CA ILE A 235 -3.36 -23.00 -1.49
C ILE A 235 -4.57 -23.94 -1.52
N GLN A 236 -5.41 -23.94 -0.47
CA GLN A 236 -6.55 -24.83 -0.36
C GLN A 236 -7.69 -24.47 -1.33
N SER A 237 -7.73 -23.23 -1.82
CA SER A 237 -8.75 -22.76 -2.74
C SER A 237 -8.14 -21.96 -3.90
N PRO A 238 -8.35 -22.36 -5.16
CA PRO A 238 -7.82 -21.64 -6.31
C PRO A 238 -8.47 -20.25 -6.50
N TYR A 239 -9.59 -19.98 -5.83
CA TYR A 239 -10.31 -18.70 -5.91
C TYR A 239 -9.89 -17.70 -4.83
N GLU A 240 -9.05 -18.10 -3.89
CA GLU A 240 -8.81 -17.31 -2.69
C GLU A 240 -8.04 -16.01 -2.97
N GLU A 241 -7.10 -16.04 -3.92
CA GLU A 241 -6.43 -14.85 -4.42
C GLU A 241 -7.44 -13.82 -4.96
N ASP A 242 -8.35 -14.27 -5.82
CA ASP A 242 -9.35 -13.43 -6.47
C ASP A 242 -10.31 -12.82 -5.45
N VAL A 243 -10.72 -13.61 -4.45
CA VAL A 243 -11.58 -13.15 -3.36
C VAL A 243 -10.88 -12.08 -2.52
N ILE A 244 -9.63 -12.31 -2.11
CA ILE A 244 -8.84 -11.32 -1.34
C ILE A 244 -8.73 -10.04 -2.17
N LYS A 245 -8.30 -10.14 -3.43
CA LYS A 245 -8.16 -8.97 -4.31
C LYS A 245 -9.46 -8.22 -4.53
N GLN A 246 -10.59 -8.94 -4.63
CA GLN A 246 -11.92 -8.33 -4.74
C GLN A 246 -12.27 -7.53 -3.48
N TYR A 247 -12.07 -8.12 -2.29
CA TYR A 247 -12.30 -7.46 -1.00
C TYR A 247 -11.51 -6.15 -0.86
N TRP A 248 -10.19 -6.19 -1.15
CA TRP A 248 -9.33 -5.01 -1.11
C TRP A 248 -9.73 -3.97 -2.15
N SER A 249 -10.00 -4.40 -3.39
CA SER A 249 -10.38 -3.50 -4.49
C SER A 249 -11.66 -2.76 -4.19
N ASP A 250 -12.71 -3.46 -3.72
CA ASP A 250 -13.99 -2.85 -3.41
C ASP A 250 -13.88 -1.87 -2.23
N TRP A 251 -13.07 -2.20 -1.23
CA TRP A 251 -12.84 -1.33 -0.08
C TRP A 251 -12.11 -0.04 -0.46
N PHE A 252 -11.04 -0.13 -1.26
CA PHE A 252 -10.32 1.04 -1.75
C PHE A 252 -11.17 1.90 -2.70
N LYS A 253 -11.98 1.28 -3.57
CA LYS A 253 -12.94 2.00 -4.42
C LYS A 253 -14.00 2.72 -3.59
N ALA A 254 -14.56 2.07 -2.57
CA ALA A 254 -15.55 2.67 -1.68
C ALA A 254 -15.01 3.92 -0.96
N MET A 255 -13.74 3.91 -0.57
CA MET A 255 -13.05 5.06 0.06
C MET A 255 -12.46 6.04 -0.95
N LYS A 256 -12.67 5.85 -2.26
CA LYS A 256 -12.19 6.71 -3.35
C LYS A 256 -10.68 6.89 -3.37
N VAL A 257 -9.92 5.83 -3.09
CA VAL A 257 -8.46 5.81 -3.23
C VAL A 257 -8.08 6.16 -4.68
N LYS A 258 -7.07 7.03 -4.86
CA LYS A 258 -6.68 7.58 -6.17
C LYS A 258 -6.38 6.51 -7.21
N ARG A 259 -5.52 5.58 -6.83
CA ARG A 259 -5.17 4.35 -7.55
C ARG A 259 -4.57 3.36 -6.58
N PHE A 260 -4.66 2.09 -6.90
CA PHE A 260 -4.04 1.05 -6.09
C PHE A 260 -3.54 -0.12 -6.93
N GLU A 261 -2.59 -0.86 -6.36
CA GLU A 261 -2.00 -2.06 -6.94
C GLU A 261 -2.01 -3.19 -5.90
N LEU A 262 -2.42 -4.39 -6.30
CA LEU A 262 -2.52 -5.55 -5.43
C LEU A 262 -1.64 -6.67 -5.99
N ARG A 263 -0.54 -6.98 -5.30
CA ARG A 263 0.44 -7.97 -5.77
C ARG A 263 0.58 -9.14 -4.82
N THR A 264 0.43 -10.30 -5.40
CA THR A 264 0.80 -11.55 -4.77
C THR A 264 2.31 -11.66 -4.63
N THR A 265 2.71 -12.58 -3.76
CA THR A 265 4.09 -12.92 -3.57
C THR A 265 4.64 -13.57 -4.84
N ASP A 266 5.69 -12.99 -5.40
CA ASP A 266 6.33 -13.45 -6.63
C ASP A 266 7.86 -13.27 -6.51
N LEU A 267 8.62 -13.66 -7.54
CA LEU A 267 10.03 -13.38 -7.67
C LEU A 267 10.31 -11.87 -7.52
N ALA A 268 11.39 -11.55 -6.81
CA ALA A 268 11.77 -10.18 -6.51
C ALA A 268 11.88 -9.30 -7.77
N SER A 269 12.42 -9.85 -8.86
CA SER A 269 12.57 -9.15 -10.15
C SER A 269 11.23 -8.74 -10.76
N SER A 270 10.21 -9.59 -10.67
CA SER A 270 8.86 -9.30 -11.15
C SER A 270 8.23 -8.16 -10.36
N VAL A 271 8.35 -8.19 -9.03
CA VAL A 271 7.77 -7.17 -8.16
C VAL A 271 8.52 -5.84 -8.28
N GLU A 272 9.84 -5.84 -8.46
CA GLU A 272 10.63 -4.63 -8.71
C GLU A 272 10.14 -3.82 -9.92
N ALA A 273 9.79 -4.50 -11.01
CA ALA A 273 9.23 -3.84 -12.19
C ALA A 273 7.89 -3.18 -11.89
N VAL A 274 7.03 -3.84 -11.10
CA VAL A 274 5.74 -3.29 -10.68
C VAL A 274 5.92 -2.07 -9.77
N ILE A 275 6.75 -2.17 -8.73
CA ILE A 275 7.05 -1.06 -7.81
C ILE A 275 7.58 0.13 -8.62
N SER A 276 8.54 -0.12 -9.52
CA SER A 276 9.11 0.91 -10.39
C SER A 276 8.07 1.59 -11.26
N ASN A 277 7.17 0.82 -11.88
CA ASN A 277 6.10 1.38 -12.72
C ASN A 277 5.07 2.16 -11.92
N PHE A 278 4.72 1.70 -10.71
CA PHE A 278 3.82 2.43 -9.83
C PHE A 278 4.43 3.75 -9.37
N MET A 279 5.72 3.77 -9.02
CA MET A 279 6.43 4.94 -8.49
C MET A 279 6.84 5.96 -9.56
N LYS A 280 6.83 5.61 -10.85
CA LYS A 280 7.00 6.59 -11.95
C LYS A 280 5.89 7.63 -11.96
#